data_AF-A0A8T7BH08-F1
#
_entry.id   AF-A0A8T7BH08-F1
#
_cell.length_a   1.000
_cell.length_b   1.000
_cell.length_c   1.000
_cell.angle_alpha   90.00
_cell.angle_beta   90.00
_cell.angle_gamma   90.00
#
_symmetry.space_group_name_H-M   'P 1'
#
loop_
_entity.id
_entity.type
_entity.pdbx_description
1 polymer ?
#
loop_
_entity_poly.entity_id
_entity_poly.type
_entity_poly.pdbx_seq_one_letter_code
_entity_poly.pdbx_strand_id
1 'polypeptide(L)'
;MRLEEQFINHQSRIESWFREQWRISRAPFYSSVDIRNAGYKIAPVDTNLFPAGFNNLNPEFESLCIQAIQQAVERIDKPVDRIVLIPENHTRNKFYLSNVAMLASLIIKAGFEVKLGSLMEELTAPASIPLDEGE
;
A
#
# COMPACT_ATOMS: atom_id res chain seq x y z
N MET A 1 1.66 29.93 3.06
CA MET A 1 0.21 29.92 3.29
C MET A 1 -0.68 30.06 2.05
N ARG A 2 -0.23 30.55 0.88
CA ARG A 2 -1.11 30.72 -0.29
C ARG A 2 -1.66 29.40 -0.86
N LEU A 3 -0.90 28.30 -0.81
CA LEU A 3 -1.32 27.02 -1.40
C LEU A 3 -2.38 26.29 -0.56
N GLU A 4 -2.18 26.24 0.77
CA GLU A 4 -3.12 25.59 1.70
C GLU A 4 -4.51 26.24 1.65
N GLU A 5 -4.52 27.57 1.62
CA GLU A 5 -5.77 28.35 1.49
C GLU A 5 -6.51 28.02 0.18
N GLN A 6 -5.79 27.84 -0.93
CA GLN A 6 -6.40 27.41 -2.19
C GLN A 6 -6.98 26.00 -2.11
N PHE A 7 -6.32 25.06 -1.42
CA PHE A 7 -6.86 23.71 -1.20
C PHE A 7 -8.16 23.74 -0.39
N ILE A 8 -8.19 24.50 0.71
CA ILE A 8 -9.36 24.62 1.59
C ILE A 8 -10.52 25.27 0.83
N ASN A 9 -10.27 26.41 0.15
CA ASN A 9 -11.32 27.16 -0.55
C ASN A 9 -11.89 26.43 -1.78
N HIS A 10 -11.18 25.41 -2.30
CA HIS A 10 -11.58 24.66 -3.49
C HIS A 10 -11.78 23.16 -3.24
N GLN A 11 -11.85 22.71 -1.99
CA GLN A 11 -11.90 21.29 -1.60
C GLN A 11 -12.95 20.50 -2.42
N SER A 12 -14.21 20.93 -2.43
CA SER A 12 -15.29 20.24 -3.15
C SER A 12 -15.04 20.10 -4.65
N ARG A 13 -14.43 21.12 -5.27
CA ARG A 13 -14.10 21.12 -6.71
C ARG A 13 -12.95 20.14 -6.99
N ILE A 14 -11.93 20.11 -6.14
CA ILE A 14 -10.79 19.20 -6.26
C ILE A 14 -11.23 17.76 -6.10
N GLU A 15 -12.05 17.46 -5.09
CA GLU A 15 -12.61 16.13 -4.85
C GLU A 15 -13.50 15.66 -6.02
N SER A 16 -14.30 16.56 -6.61
CA SER A 16 -15.10 16.23 -7.79
C SER A 16 -14.23 15.90 -8.99
N TRP A 17 -13.18 16.69 -9.21
CA TRP A 17 -12.24 16.45 -10.29
C TRP A 17 -11.54 15.09 -10.12
N PHE A 18 -11.08 14.73 -8.91
CA PHE A 18 -10.48 13.42 -8.67
C PHE A 18 -11.45 12.28 -8.98
N ARG A 19 -12.71 12.34 -8.54
CA ARG A 19 -13.72 11.32 -8.85
C ARG A 19 -13.93 11.15 -10.36
N GLU A 20 -13.85 12.22 -11.14
CA GLU A 20 -13.92 12.16 -12.61
C GLU A 20 -12.66 11.53 -13.21
N GLN A 21 -11.47 11.92 -12.75
CA GLN A 21 -10.21 11.34 -13.25
C GLN A 21 -10.10 9.85 -12.99
N TRP A 22 -10.55 9.38 -11.82
CA TRP A 22 -10.50 7.95 -11.47
C TRP A 22 -11.43 7.07 -12.32
N ARG A 23 -12.41 7.66 -13.01
CA ARG A 23 -13.23 6.95 -14.01
C ARG A 23 -12.50 6.78 -15.34
N ILE A 24 -11.56 7.66 -15.66
CA ILE A 24 -10.76 7.64 -16.89
C ILE A 24 -9.54 6.74 -16.70
N SER A 25 -8.80 6.96 -15.61
CA SER A 25 -7.62 6.18 -15.25
C SER A 25 -7.83 5.59 -13.87
N ARG A 26 -7.93 4.26 -13.77
CA ARG A 26 -8.07 3.60 -12.47
C ARG A 26 -6.81 3.83 -11.63
N ALA A 27 -6.99 4.04 -10.32
CA ALA A 27 -5.88 4.08 -9.39
C ALA A 27 -5.18 2.69 -9.33
N PRO A 28 -3.85 2.64 -9.09
CA PRO A 28 -3.18 1.38 -8.81
C PRO A 28 -3.74 0.75 -7.53
N PHE A 29 -3.47 -0.55 -7.31
CA PHE A 29 -3.90 -1.26 -6.10
C PHE A 29 -3.38 -0.58 -4.82
N TYR A 30 -2.10 -0.16 -4.87
CA TYR A 30 -1.44 0.62 -3.84
C TYR A 30 -0.36 1.52 -4.46
N SER A 31 0.15 2.48 -3.70
CA SER A 31 1.32 3.29 -4.06
C SER A 31 1.77 4.13 -2.87
N SER A 32 3.04 4.54 -2.84
CA SER A 32 3.52 5.64 -2.00
C SER A 32 4.04 6.80 -2.85
N VAL A 33 3.97 8.01 -2.32
CA VAL A 33 4.49 9.22 -2.96
C VAL A 33 5.30 9.99 -1.93
N ASP A 34 6.58 10.22 -2.22
CA ASP A 34 7.44 11.05 -1.38
C ASP A 34 7.20 12.52 -1.72
N ILE A 35 6.95 13.33 -0.70
CA ILE A 35 6.69 14.77 -0.84
C ILE A 35 7.78 15.55 -0.11
N ARG A 36 8.31 16.61 -0.75
CA ARG A 36 9.18 17.59 -0.10
C ARG A 36 8.50 18.94 0.00
N ASN A 37 8.58 19.55 1.18
CA ASN A 37 8.10 20.90 1.46
C ASN A 37 9.29 21.83 1.77
N ALA A 38 9.55 22.78 0.88
CA ALA A 38 10.61 23.79 1.04
C ALA A 38 10.09 25.14 1.58
N GLY A 39 8.85 25.21 2.06
CA GLY A 39 8.18 26.43 2.53
C GLY A 39 7.62 27.31 1.41
N TYR A 40 8.32 27.40 0.27
CA TYR A 40 7.84 28.10 -0.94
C TYR A 40 7.34 27.15 -2.04
N LYS A 41 7.60 25.84 -1.92
CA LYS A 41 7.19 24.82 -2.87
C LYS A 41 6.91 23.50 -2.14
N ILE A 42 5.82 22.85 -2.52
CA ILE A 42 5.51 21.46 -2.16
C ILE A 42 5.49 20.68 -3.47
N ALA A 43 6.23 19.57 -3.54
CA ALA A 43 6.29 18.76 -4.76
C ALA A 43 6.46 17.28 -4.44
N PRO A 44 5.83 16.38 -5.23
CA PRO A 44 6.21 14.98 -5.25
C PRO A 44 7.62 14.84 -5.82
N VAL A 45 8.43 13.97 -5.22
CA VAL A 45 9.82 13.72 -5.65
C VAL A 45 10.08 12.27 -6.03
N ASP A 46 9.23 11.34 -5.57
CA ASP A 46 9.26 9.94 -5.95
C ASP A 46 7.84 9.35 -5.94
N THR A 47 7.59 8.34 -6.75
CA THR A 47 6.34 7.57 -6.74
C THR A 47 6.68 6.09 -6.89
N ASN A 48 6.36 5.32 -5.86
CA ASN A 48 6.63 3.89 -5.82
C ASN A 48 5.32 3.11 -5.89
N LEU A 49 5.18 2.28 -6.93
CA LEU A 49 4.02 1.41 -7.12
C LEU A 49 4.12 0.10 -6.33
N PHE A 50 5.26 -0.18 -5.69
CA PHE A 50 5.51 -1.33 -4.82
C PHE A 50 6.14 -0.85 -3.50
N PRO A 51 5.38 -0.07 -2.70
CA PRO A 51 5.91 0.50 -1.47
C PRO A 51 6.32 -0.57 -0.46
N ALA A 52 7.41 -0.31 0.26
CA ALA A 52 8.00 -1.25 1.22
C ALA A 52 8.04 -0.68 2.65
N GLY A 53 6.96 0.00 3.08
CA GLY A 53 6.87 0.66 4.38
C GLY A 53 5.53 0.46 5.11
N PHE A 54 4.78 -0.61 4.84
CA PHE A 54 3.50 -0.88 5.50
C PHE A 54 3.64 -1.03 7.02
N ASN A 55 4.77 -1.56 7.49
CA ASN A 55 5.10 -1.66 8.92
C ASN A 55 5.35 -0.31 9.61
N ASN A 56 5.45 0.78 8.85
CA ASN A 56 5.66 2.13 9.39
C ASN A 56 4.34 2.94 9.50
N LEU A 57 3.21 2.37 9.09
CA LEU A 57 1.91 3.02 9.21
C LEU A 57 1.46 3.07 10.68
N ASN A 58 0.77 4.13 11.08
CA ASN A 58 0.23 4.23 12.43
C ASN A 58 -0.84 3.14 12.65
N PRO A 59 -0.69 2.25 13.66
CA PRO A 59 -1.65 1.18 13.95
C PRO A 59 -3.09 1.67 14.18
N GLU A 60 -3.28 2.91 14.63
CA GLU A 60 -4.61 3.50 14.83
C GLU A 60 -5.42 3.61 13.53
N PHE A 61 -4.76 3.60 12.37
CA PHE A 61 -5.40 3.67 11.04
C PHE A 61 -5.54 2.30 10.37
N GLU A 62 -5.34 1.20 11.08
CA GLU A 62 -5.45 -0.16 10.54
C GLU A 62 -6.83 -0.39 9.88
N SER A 63 -7.92 0.06 10.51
CA SER A 63 -9.28 -0.08 9.98
C SER A 63 -9.46 0.62 8.63
N LEU A 64 -8.84 1.78 8.43
CA LEU A 64 -8.85 2.50 7.16
C LEU A 64 -8.06 1.75 6.07
N CYS A 65 -6.93 1.15 6.44
CA CYS A 65 -6.12 0.34 5.53
C CYS A 65 -6.91 -0.90 5.06
N ILE A 66 -7.59 -1.58 5.97
CA ILE A 66 -8.46 -2.73 5.69
C ILE A 66 -9.55 -2.33 4.69
N GLN A 67 -10.27 -1.24 4.95
CA GLN A 67 -11.32 -0.75 4.05
C GLN A 67 -10.77 -0.35 2.66
N ALA A 68 -9.59 0.25 2.61
CA ALA A 68 -8.95 0.62 1.35
C ALA A 68 -8.58 -0.62 0.51
N ILE A 69 -8.09 -1.69 1.15
CA ILE A 69 -7.80 -2.97 0.48
C ILE A 69 -9.08 -3.58 -0.10
N GLN A 70 -10.17 -3.63 0.68
CA GLN A 70 -11.45 -4.14 0.21
C GLN A 70 -11.93 -3.37 -1.04
N GLN A 71 -11.91 -2.04 -0.99
CA GLN A 71 -12.27 -1.21 -2.14
C GLN A 71 -11.33 -1.40 -3.34
N ALA A 72 -10.03 -1.62 -3.10
CA ALA A 72 -9.07 -1.87 -4.18
C ALA A 72 -9.33 -3.21 -4.87
N VAL A 73 -9.69 -4.26 -4.10
CA VAL A 73 -10.07 -5.56 -4.64
C VAL A 73 -11.42 -5.50 -5.35
N GLU A 74 -12.43 -4.79 -4.81
CA GLU A 74 -13.75 -4.62 -5.45
C GLU A 74 -13.67 -3.94 -6.83
N ARG A 75 -12.63 -3.16 -7.11
CA ARG A 75 -12.39 -2.56 -8.43
C ARG A 75 -11.85 -3.55 -9.46
N ILE A 76 -11.46 -4.75 -9.05
CA ILE A 76 -11.12 -5.84 -9.94
C ILE A 76 -12.43 -6.47 -10.39
N ASP A 77 -12.69 -6.46 -11.71
CA ASP A 77 -13.96 -6.92 -12.31
C ASP A 77 -14.12 -8.47 -12.28
N LYS A 78 -13.62 -9.14 -11.24
CA LYS A 78 -13.63 -10.59 -11.03
C LYS A 78 -13.70 -10.91 -9.53
N PRO A 79 -14.35 -12.02 -9.13
CA PRO A 79 -14.28 -12.49 -7.76
C PRO A 79 -12.84 -12.84 -7.38
N VAL A 80 -12.39 -12.36 -6.21
CA VAL A 80 -11.06 -12.62 -5.66
C VAL A 80 -11.23 -13.14 -4.23
N ASP A 81 -10.96 -14.42 -4.03
CA ASP A 81 -10.97 -15.05 -2.70
C ASP A 81 -9.56 -15.21 -2.13
N ARG A 82 -8.56 -15.30 -3.02
CA ARG A 82 -7.18 -15.64 -2.68
C ARG A 82 -6.19 -14.72 -3.40
N ILE A 83 -5.21 -14.23 -2.66
CA ILE A 83 -4.17 -13.31 -3.13
C ILE A 83 -2.80 -13.96 -2.88
N VAL A 84 -1.96 -13.98 -3.90
CA VAL A 84 -0.55 -14.36 -3.75
C VAL A 84 0.28 -13.08 -3.70
N LEU A 85 1.00 -12.87 -2.59
CA LEU A 85 1.99 -11.81 -2.48
C LEU A 85 3.35 -12.35 -2.90
N ILE A 86 3.97 -11.68 -3.86
CA ILE A 86 5.32 -12.00 -4.33
C ILE A 86 6.25 -10.90 -3.79
N PRO A 87 7.00 -11.15 -2.70
CA PRO A 87 7.98 -10.20 -2.21
C PRO A 87 9.23 -10.19 -3.10
N GLU A 88 10.02 -9.14 -2.97
CA GLU A 88 11.37 -9.07 -3.52
C GLU A 88 12.27 -10.14 -2.87
N ASN A 89 13.39 -10.44 -3.53
CA ASN A 89 14.34 -11.48 -3.12
C ASN A 89 15.20 -11.08 -1.88
N HIS A 90 14.67 -10.23 -1.00
CA HIS A 90 15.35 -9.65 0.15
C HIS A 90 15.05 -10.40 1.46
N THR A 91 15.64 -11.58 1.64
CA THR A 91 15.42 -12.42 2.83
C THR A 91 16.20 -11.99 4.08
N ARG A 92 17.18 -11.10 3.95
CA ARG A 92 18.04 -10.67 5.06
C ARG A 92 17.64 -9.34 5.66
N ASN A 93 16.82 -8.56 4.98
CA ASN A 93 16.36 -7.27 5.47
C ASN A 93 15.12 -7.47 6.34
N LYS A 94 15.31 -7.50 7.67
CA LYS A 94 14.21 -7.72 8.62
C LYS A 94 13.09 -6.69 8.49
N PHE A 95 13.40 -5.41 8.27
CA PHE A 95 12.38 -4.37 8.05
C PHE A 95 11.54 -4.64 6.81
N TYR A 96 12.15 -5.14 5.74
CA TYR A 96 11.41 -5.54 4.55
C TYR A 96 10.49 -6.73 4.82
N LEU A 97 10.95 -7.72 5.59
CA LEU A 97 10.12 -8.85 5.97
C LEU A 97 8.95 -8.42 6.88
N SER A 98 9.18 -7.50 7.83
CA SER A 98 8.10 -6.89 8.64
C SER A 98 7.11 -6.13 7.77
N ASN A 99 7.57 -5.42 6.73
CA ASN A 99 6.70 -4.79 5.74
C ASN A 99 5.82 -5.83 5.02
N VAL A 100 6.39 -6.95 4.57
CA VAL A 100 5.66 -8.02 3.88
C VAL A 100 4.64 -8.66 4.82
N ALA A 101 5.02 -8.93 6.06
CA ALA A 101 4.13 -9.49 7.08
C ALA A 101 2.97 -8.55 7.41
N MET A 102 3.25 -7.25 7.59
CA MET A 102 2.20 -6.25 7.82
C MET A 102 1.22 -6.18 6.65
N LEU A 103 1.71 -6.12 5.41
CA LEU A 103 0.86 -6.12 4.23
C LEU A 103 0.00 -7.39 4.14
N ALA A 104 0.59 -8.56 4.38
CA ALA A 104 -0.13 -9.83 4.40
C ALA A 104 -1.22 -9.84 5.49
N SER A 105 -0.89 -9.37 6.70
CA SER A 105 -1.81 -9.25 7.83
C SER A 105 -3.00 -8.34 7.50
N LEU A 106 -2.76 -7.18 6.90
CA LEU A 106 -3.82 -6.26 6.47
C LEU A 106 -4.76 -6.89 5.43
N ILE A 107 -4.22 -7.63 4.46
CA ILE A 107 -5.03 -8.31 3.44
C ILE A 107 -5.84 -9.47 4.05
N ILE A 108 -5.27 -10.23 4.97
CA ILE A 108 -5.98 -11.27 5.72
C ILE A 108 -7.13 -10.67 6.53
N LYS A 109 -6.87 -9.58 7.27
CA LYS A 109 -7.89 -8.86 8.04
C LYS A 109 -8.99 -8.26 7.15
N ALA A 110 -8.68 -7.95 5.89
CA ALA A 110 -9.65 -7.53 4.89
C ALA A 110 -10.57 -8.66 4.38
N GLY A 111 -10.31 -9.92 4.77
CA GLY A 111 -11.16 -11.07 4.49
C GLY A 111 -10.68 -11.97 3.36
N PHE A 112 -9.44 -11.82 2.90
CA PHE A 112 -8.88 -12.60 1.80
C PHE A 112 -7.89 -13.66 2.29
N GLU A 113 -7.80 -14.81 1.61
CA GLU A 113 -6.71 -15.76 1.86
C GLU A 113 -5.41 -15.23 1.23
N VAL A 114 -4.31 -15.23 1.99
CA VAL A 114 -3.00 -14.81 1.49
C VAL A 114 -2.01 -15.95 1.48
N LYS A 115 -1.25 -16.08 0.39
CA LYS A 115 -0.03 -16.91 0.33
C LYS A 115 1.15 -16.05 -0.07
N LEU A 116 2.31 -16.30 0.55
CA LEU A 116 3.57 -15.71 0.12
C LEU A 116 4.22 -16.63 -0.91
N GLY A 117 4.50 -16.12 -2.10
CA GLY A 117 5.18 -16.85 -3.17
C GLY A 117 6.55 -16.24 -3.47
N SER A 118 7.63 -17.02 -3.40
CA SER A 118 8.97 -16.52 -3.72
C SER A 118 9.37 -16.87 -5.15
N LEU A 119 10.16 -15.98 -5.76
CA LEU A 119 10.83 -16.22 -7.04
C LEU A 119 12.32 -16.55 -6.88
N MET A 120 12.79 -16.79 -5.65
CA MET A 120 14.17 -17.21 -5.41
C MET A 120 14.38 -18.67 -5.80
N GLU A 121 15.34 -18.93 -6.70
CA GLU A 121 15.66 -20.30 -7.14
C GLU A 121 16.13 -21.20 -5.99
N GLU A 122 16.78 -20.61 -4.98
CA GLU A 122 17.27 -21.32 -3.78
C GLU A 122 16.13 -21.83 -2.89
N LEU A 123 14.92 -21.24 -3.00
CA LEU A 123 13.77 -21.61 -2.18
C LEU A 123 12.92 -22.69 -2.87
N THR A 124 13.37 -23.94 -2.78
CA THR A 124 12.71 -25.09 -3.43
C THR A 124 11.61 -25.75 -2.58
N ALA A 125 11.41 -25.30 -1.34
CA ALA A 125 10.41 -25.82 -0.42
C ALA A 125 9.88 -24.69 0.48
N PRO A 126 8.68 -24.85 1.10
CA PRO A 126 8.18 -23.88 2.08
C PRO A 126 9.20 -23.63 3.19
N ALA A 127 9.48 -22.36 3.47
CA ALA A 127 10.35 -21.95 4.58
C ALA A 127 9.63 -20.99 5.51
N SER A 128 9.95 -21.11 6.80
CA SER A 128 9.55 -20.16 7.84
C SER A 128 10.73 -19.26 8.14
N ILE A 129 10.53 -17.95 8.00
CA ILE A 129 11.52 -16.94 8.35
C ILE A 129 11.02 -16.23 9.61
N PRO A 130 11.70 -16.35 10.76
CA PRO A 130 11.27 -15.67 11.97
C PRO A 130 11.47 -14.15 11.84
N LEU A 131 10.49 -13.39 12.33
CA LEU A 131 10.65 -11.96 12.58
C LEU A 131 11.09 -11.75 14.03
N ASP A 132 11.84 -10.67 14.30
CA ASP A 132 12.15 -10.30 15.68
C ASP A 132 10.91 -9.61 16.28
N GLU A 133 10.44 -10.15 17.41
CA GLU A 133 9.24 -9.77 18.19
C GLU A 133 7.86 -10.13 17.57
N GLY A 134 7.27 -11.21 18.08
CA GLY A 134 5.81 -11.35 18.20
C GLY A 134 5.00 -11.89 17.01
N GLU A 135 5.60 -12.07 15.82
CA GLU A 135 4.93 -12.62 14.62
C GLU A 135 5.79 -13.64 13.86
#